data_AF-A0A6N8JBA5-F1
#
_entry.id   AF-A0A6N8JBA5-F1
#
_cell.length_a   1.000
_cell.length_b   1.000
_cell.length_c   1.000
_cell.angle_alpha   90.00
_cell.angle_beta   90.00
_cell.angle_gamma   90.00
#
_symmetry.space_group_name_H-M   'P 1'
#
loop_
_entity.id
_entity.type
_entity.pdbx_description
1 polymer ?
#
loop_
_entity_poly.entity_id
_entity_poly.type
_entity_poly.pdbx_seq_one_letter_code
_entity_poly.pdbx_strand_id
1 'polypeptide(L)'
;MISEILILFLHWNSISNLKHSFRWIDISKQCTAAQVEQDFMHQPGLRVQVMRKSGGMWGQTTKTDHRTLQQLSEEAKPAEKSIFFYPEKPAE
;
A
#
# COMPACT_ATOMS: atom_id res chain seq x y z
N MET A 1 3.10 9.63 15.39
CA MET A 1 3.95 9.46 14.20
C MET A 1 3.22 8.50 13.28
N ILE A 2 2.95 8.91 12.04
CA ILE A 2 2.33 8.03 11.03
C ILE A 2 3.41 7.00 10.67
N SER A 3 3.19 5.74 11.04
CA SER A 3 4.04 4.64 10.58
C SER A 3 4.01 4.62 9.05
N GLU A 4 5.17 4.51 8.44
CA GLU A 4 5.39 4.57 6.99
C GLU A 4 4.43 3.60 6.26
N ILE A 5 3.53 4.15 5.44
CA ILE A 5 2.68 3.40 4.51
C ILE A 5 3.35 3.48 3.15
N LEU A 6 3.65 2.32 2.56
CA LEU A 6 4.19 2.23 1.21
C LEU A 6 3.06 1.78 0.28
N ILE A 7 2.92 2.51 -0.81
CA ILE A 7 2.02 2.18 -1.91
C ILE A 7 2.92 1.58 -3.00
N LEU A 8 2.85 0.25 -3.19
CA LEU A 8 3.58 -0.41 -4.26
C LEU A 8 2.73 -0.38 -5.54
N PHE A 9 3.35 0.04 -6.65
CA PHE A 9 2.77 -0.08 -7.98
C PHE A 9 3.03 -1.49 -8.52
N LEU A 10 1.97 -2.24 -8.83
CA LEU A 10 2.13 -3.53 -9.49
C LEU A 10 2.26 -3.31 -11.01
N HIS A 11 3.25 -3.98 -11.60
CA HIS A 11 3.73 -3.88 -12.99
C HIS A 11 2.64 -3.53 -14.03
N TRP A 12 2.81 -2.40 -14.72
CA TRP A 12 1.97 -1.95 -15.84
C TRP A 12 2.51 -2.49 -17.18
N ASN A 13 1.79 -3.41 -17.82
CA ASN A 13 2.09 -3.79 -19.21
C ASN A 13 1.59 -2.68 -20.15
N SER A 14 2.55 -1.97 -20.76
CA SER A 14 2.48 -1.14 -21.97
C SER A 14 1.09 -0.60 -22.38
N ILE A 15 0.84 0.70 -22.15
CA ILE A 15 -0.12 1.48 -22.94
C ILE A 15 0.49 2.85 -23.25
N SER A 16 0.75 3.09 -24.53
CA SER A 16 1.43 4.25 -25.14
C SER A 16 0.55 5.51 -25.25
N ASN A 17 -0.20 5.86 -24.21
CA ASN A 17 -0.95 7.13 -24.16
C ASN A 17 -1.15 7.58 -22.71
N LEU A 18 -0.08 8.05 -22.04
CA LEU A 18 -0.21 8.69 -20.73
C LEU A 18 -0.83 10.09 -20.91
N LYS A 19 -2.16 10.18 -20.86
CA LYS A 19 -2.80 11.45 -20.48
C LYS A 19 -2.48 11.63 -18.99
N HIS A 20 -1.55 12.52 -18.67
CA HIS A 20 -1.27 12.93 -17.29
C HIS A 20 -2.48 13.67 -16.71
N SER A 21 -3.49 12.94 -16.25
CA SER A 21 -4.53 13.52 -15.40
C SER A 21 -4.01 13.50 -13.96
N PHE A 22 -3.60 14.65 -13.45
CA PHE A 22 -3.34 14.82 -12.02
C PHE A 22 -4.66 14.67 -11.26
N ARG A 23 -4.71 13.73 -10.32
CA ARG A 23 -5.84 13.52 -9.41
C ARG A 23 -5.35 13.38 -7.99
N TRP A 24 -6.13 13.91 -7.06
CA TRP A 24 -5.87 13.80 -5.63
C TRP A 24 -6.52 12.51 -5.12
N ILE A 25 -5.71 11.65 -4.49
CA ILE A 25 -6.19 10.47 -3.78
C ILE A 25 -6.23 10.81 -2.30
N ASP A 26 -7.35 10.51 -1.63
CA ASP A 26 -7.43 10.68 -0.17
C ASP A 26 -6.68 9.53 0.51
N ILE A 27 -5.67 9.89 1.32
CA ILE A 27 -4.89 8.98 2.16
C ILE A 27 -5.04 9.35 3.63
N SER A 28 -6.19 9.91 3.99
CA SER A 28 -6.50 10.26 5.38
C SER A 28 -6.57 9.03 6.28
N LYS A 29 -6.40 9.27 7.58
CA LYS A 29 -6.32 8.22 8.62
C LYS A 29 -7.56 7.32 8.67
N GLN A 30 -8.71 7.87 8.30
CA GLN A 30 -10.00 7.21 8.28
C GLN A 30 -10.23 6.34 7.04
N CYS A 31 -9.46 6.55 5.96
CA CYS A 31 -9.53 5.71 4.78
C CYS A 31 -9.04 4.30 5.10
N THR A 32 -9.68 3.31 4.49
CA THR A 32 -9.24 1.91 4.52
C THR A 32 -8.19 1.66 3.43
N ALA A 33 -7.35 0.64 3.61
CA ALA A 33 -6.40 0.25 2.58
C ALA A 33 -7.11 -0.13 1.27
N ALA A 34 -8.24 -0.83 1.35
CA ALA A 34 -9.07 -1.15 0.19
C ALA A 34 -9.57 0.10 -0.54
N GLN A 35 -10.03 1.13 0.18
CA GLN A 35 -10.45 2.39 -0.43
C GLN A 35 -9.31 3.08 -1.18
N VAL A 36 -8.11 3.12 -0.60
CA VAL A 36 -6.93 3.70 -1.26
C VAL A 36 -6.61 2.92 -2.54
N GLU A 37 -6.52 1.59 -2.47
CA GLU A 37 -6.26 0.74 -3.65
C GLU A 37 -7.32 0.92 -4.73
N GLN A 38 -8.59 1.01 -4.32
CA GLN A 38 -9.72 1.24 -5.19
C GLN A 38 -9.66 2.62 -5.85
N ASP A 39 -9.28 3.66 -5.11
CA ASP A 39 -9.17 5.02 -5.63
C ASP A 39 -8.04 5.11 -6.66
N PHE A 40 -6.89 4.49 -6.41
CA PHE A 40 -5.82 4.37 -7.41
C PHE A 40 -6.26 3.58 -8.65
N MET A 41 -7.07 2.54 -8.50
CA MET A 41 -7.58 1.80 -9.65
C MET A 41 -8.58 2.61 -10.48
N HIS A 42 -9.49 3.34 -9.83
CA HIS A 42 -10.57 4.04 -10.55
C HIS A 42 -10.17 5.42 -11.07
N GLN A 43 -9.24 6.10 -10.39
CA GLN A 43 -8.91 7.49 -10.72
C GLN A 43 -7.80 7.58 -11.78
N PRO A 44 -6.57 7.10 -11.51
CA PRO A 44 -5.51 7.05 -12.51
C PRO A 44 -5.43 5.72 -13.28
N GLY A 45 -6.26 4.72 -12.97
CA GLY A 45 -6.19 3.40 -13.63
C GLY A 45 -5.07 2.51 -13.09
N LEU A 46 -4.47 2.85 -11.94
CA LEU A 46 -3.27 2.21 -11.43
C LEU A 46 -3.62 1.10 -10.43
N ARG A 47 -3.08 -0.09 -10.68
CA ARG A 47 -3.12 -1.17 -9.68
C ARG A 47 -2.03 -0.95 -8.66
N VAL A 48 -2.44 -0.64 -7.44
CA VAL A 48 -1.53 -0.47 -6.30
C VAL A 48 -1.88 -1.46 -5.20
N GLN A 49 -0.90 -1.72 -4.33
CA GLN A 49 -1.07 -2.48 -3.10
C GLN A 49 -0.60 -1.61 -1.93
N VAL A 50 -1.45 -1.45 -0.93
CA VAL A 50 -1.07 -0.82 0.33
C VAL A 50 -0.28 -1.84 1.16
N MET A 51 0.83 -1.39 1.74
CA MET A 51 1.64 -2.17 2.65
C MET A 51 1.87 -1.42 3.95
N ARG A 52 1.94 -2.17 5.05
CA ARG A 52 2.30 -1.64 6.37
C ARG A 52 3.69 -2.10 6.78
N LYS A 53 4.48 -1.22 7.39
CA LYS A 53 5.78 -1.58 7.99
C LYS A 53 5.59 -1.96 9.45
N SER A 54 6.06 -3.14 9.86
CA SER A 54 6.06 -3.58 11.26
C SER A 54 7.38 -4.28 11.59
N GLY A 55 8.06 -3.85 12.66
CA GLY A 55 9.32 -4.47 13.10
C GLY A 55 10.42 -4.52 12.03
N GLY A 56 10.45 -3.55 11.11
CA GLY A 56 11.42 -3.51 9.99
C GLY A 56 10.98 -4.26 8.73
N MET A 57 9.88 -5.02 8.76
CA MET A 57 9.36 -5.76 7.61
C MET A 57 8.13 -5.09 7.00
N TRP A 58 7.94 -5.23 5.69
CA TRP A 58 6.74 -4.81 4.99
C TRP A 58 5.75 -5.97 4.85
N GLY A 59 4.56 -5.81 5.41
CA GLY A 59 3.45 -6.75 5.27
C GLY A 59 2.37 -6.21 4.33
N GLN A 60 1.87 -7.06 3.43
CA GLN A 60 0.69 -6.74 2.63
C GLN A 60 -0.55 -6.62 3.52
N THR A 61 -1.45 -5.72 3.14
CA THR A 61 -2.70 -5.49 3.87
C THR A 61 -3.87 -6.29 3.31
N THR A 62 -3.68 -7.25 2.39
CA THR A 62 -4.78 -7.99 1.73
C THR A 62 -5.73 -8.70 2.70
N LYS A 63 -5.28 -9.13 3.89
CA LYS A 63 -6.15 -9.73 4.93
C LYS A 63 -6.74 -8.71 5.90
N THR A 64 -6.27 -7.47 5.84
CA THR A 64 -6.58 -6.36 6.77
C THR A 64 -6.93 -5.09 5.97
N ASP A 65 -7.44 -5.25 4.77
CA ASP A 65 -7.66 -4.19 3.78
C ASP A 65 -8.87 -3.32 4.15
N HIS A 66 -9.84 -3.92 4.83
CA HIS A 66 -10.96 -3.26 5.49
C HIS A 66 -10.57 -2.35 6.66
N ARG A 67 -9.32 -2.41 7.14
CA ARG A 67 -8.87 -1.58 8.27
C ARG A 67 -8.43 -0.21 7.79
N THR A 68 -8.66 0.78 8.64
CA THR A 68 -8.23 2.15 8.36
C THR A 68 -6.71 2.28 8.40
N LEU A 69 -6.16 3.25 7.69
CA LEU A 69 -4.72 3.56 7.71
C LEU A 69 -4.23 3.83 9.14
N GLN A 70 -5.08 4.41 10.00
CA GLN A 70 -4.79 4.56 11.41
C GLN A 70 -4.74 3.22 12.15
N GLN A 71 -5.70 2.33 11.95
CA GLN A 71 -5.70 1.01 12.59
C GLN A 71 -4.47 0.20 12.18
N LEU A 72 -4.13 0.20 10.89
CA LEU A 72 -2.92 -0.42 10.36
C LEU A 72 -1.65 0.15 10.99
N SER A 73 -1.64 1.46 11.30
CA SER A 73 -0.54 2.13 12.00
C SER A 73 -0.44 1.73 13.47
N GLU A 74 -1.57 1.57 14.13
CA GLU A 74 -1.63 1.18 15.54
C GLU A 74 -1.22 -0.27 15.75
N GLU A 75 -1.57 -1.16 14.82
CA GLU A 75 -1.17 -2.58 14.78
C GLU A 75 0.27 -2.81 14.34
N ALA A 76 0.91 -1.80 13.74
CA ALA A 76 2.31 -1.86 13.38
C ALA A 76 3.25 -1.75 14.59
N LYS A 77 2.74 -1.36 15.78
CA LYS A 77 3.45 -1.41 17.05
C LYS A 77 3.97 -2.84 17.28
N PRO A 78 5.20 -3.01 17.82
CA PRO A 78 5.96 -4.26 17.70
C PRO A 78 5.20 -5.45 18.29
N ALA A 79 4.51 -6.18 17.43
CA ALA A 79 4.13 -7.55 17.65
C ALA A 79 5.35 -8.38 17.22
N GLU A 80 6.12 -8.80 18.21
CA GLU A 80 7.20 -9.76 18.07
C GLU A 80 6.64 -11.03 17.39
N LYS A 81 7.24 -11.41 16.25
CA LYS A 81 6.95 -12.59 15.39
C LYS A 81 5.83 -12.44 14.35
N SER A 82 6.24 -12.33 13.08
CA SER A 82 5.93 -13.36 12.06
C SER A 82 6.46 -12.97 10.65
N ILE A 83 7.58 -13.58 10.28
CA ILE A 83 7.93 -14.21 8.99
C ILE A 83 7.22 -13.69 7.71
N PHE A 84 7.70 -12.60 7.12
CA PHE A 84 7.64 -12.42 5.66
C PHE A 84 8.83 -11.56 5.19
N PHE A 85 9.74 -12.18 4.44
CA PHE A 85 10.91 -11.51 3.87
C PHE A 85 10.59 -10.99 2.47
N TYR A 86 10.70 -9.68 2.28
CA TYR A 86 10.82 -9.11 0.94
C TYR A 86 12.32 -9.02 0.62
N PRO A 87 12.85 -9.75 -0.37
CA PRO A 87 14.26 -9.61 -0.72
C PRO A 87 14.52 -8.22 -1.29
N GLU A 88 15.53 -7.52 -0.76
CA GLU A 88 15.88 -6.14 -1.17
C GLU A 88 16.38 -6.04 -2.61
N LYS A 89 16.61 -7.16 -3.29
CA LYS A 89 17.06 -7.20 -4.69
C LYS A 89 16.36 -8.33 -5.46
N PRO A 90 15.93 -8.07 -6.71
CA PRO A 90 15.52 -9.15 -7.61
C PRO A 90 16.72 -10.05 -7.88
N ALA A 91 16.50 -11.37 -7.91
CA ALA A 91 17.52 -12.34 -8.26
C ALA A 91 18.02 -12.07 -9.69
N GLU A 92 19.35 -12.00 -9.84
CA GLU A 92 20.06 -11.85 -11.13
C GLU A 92 19.90 -13.09 -12.02
#